data_AF-A0A7S2HEE6-F1
#
_entry.id   AF-A0A7S2HEE6-F1
#
_cell.length_a   1.000
_cell.length_b   1.000
_cell.length_c   1.000
_cell.angle_alpha   90.00
_cell.angle_beta   90.00
_cell.angle_gamma   90.00
#
_symmetry.space_group_name_H-M   'P 1'
#
loop_
_entity.id
_entity.type
_entity.pdbx_description
1 polymer ?
#
loop_
_entity_poly.entity_id
_entity_poly.type
_entity_poly.pdbx_seq_one_letter_code
_entity_poly.pdbx_strand_id
1 'polypeptide(L)'
;WQPLSELIEEASPLLREPLTALAAWSTPILARRAQLAESLVDLTGTWARDNTRNRNVFEALKARGLSDEVASAQALRPYVQQWKRVEDLPAAWHVATSGESATRHLIYAIGDWEESYTGESTLFGHASDDEPATLLRRTTWLPEPHATPSFGLPNDWQAQVRKGLLPDSCVGHSTWTSRTDSSGEAVTRYLHADEMFVRRTLYPRPLTVMARRGEAPIVSVEVFMRVESEDTSLEGSRR
;
A
#
# COMPACT_ATOMS: atom_id res chain seq x y z
N TRP A 1 -12.25 4.15 9.99
CA TRP A 1 -12.03 5.19 8.97
C TRP A 1 -13.38 5.55 8.40
N GLN A 2 -13.66 6.83 8.18
CA GLN A 2 -14.93 7.30 7.66
C GLN A 2 -14.61 8.31 6.54
N PRO A 3 -15.17 8.17 5.32
CA PRO A 3 -15.13 9.22 4.32
C PRO A 3 -15.53 10.58 4.89
N LEU A 4 -14.89 11.66 4.43
CA LEU A 4 -15.24 13.01 4.88
C LEU A 4 -16.71 13.33 4.57
N SER A 5 -17.26 12.80 3.48
CA SER A 5 -18.68 12.89 3.14
C SER A 5 -19.58 12.27 4.22
N GLU A 6 -19.31 11.03 4.63
CA GLU A 6 -20.04 10.36 5.71
C GLU A 6 -19.88 11.12 7.04
N LEU A 7 -18.67 11.60 7.33
CA LEU A 7 -18.43 12.41 8.53
C LEU A 7 -19.26 13.71 8.52
N ILE A 8 -19.44 14.34 7.37
CA ILE A 8 -20.28 15.54 7.19
C ILE A 8 -21.76 15.20 7.39
N GLU A 9 -22.21 14.06 6.88
CA GLU A 9 -23.60 13.60 7.02
C GLU A 9 -23.94 13.36 8.50
N GLU A 10 -23.05 12.67 9.22
CA GLU A 10 -23.20 12.36 10.64
C GLU A 10 -22.84 13.51 11.58
N ALA A 11 -22.21 14.58 11.08
CA ALA A 11 -21.77 15.71 11.90
C ALA A 11 -22.93 16.43 12.57
N SER A 12 -22.68 16.89 13.80
CA SER A 12 -23.58 17.83 14.48
C SER A 12 -23.73 19.12 13.66
N PRO A 13 -24.83 19.87 13.82
CA PRO A 13 -25.03 21.13 13.10
C PRO A 13 -23.85 22.12 13.25
N LEU A 14 -23.18 22.11 14.41
CA LEU A 14 -22.02 22.96 14.70
C LEU A 14 -20.76 22.58 13.89
N LEU A 15 -20.59 21.30 13.55
CA LEU A 15 -19.40 20.81 12.83
C LEU A 15 -19.63 20.67 11.33
N ARG A 16 -20.89 20.60 10.88
CA ARG A 16 -21.22 20.36 9.48
C ARG A 16 -20.69 21.43 8.54
N GLU A 17 -20.87 22.71 8.87
CA GLU A 17 -20.38 23.82 8.03
C GLU A 17 -18.84 23.83 7.94
N PRO A 18 -18.07 23.78 9.05
CA PRO A 18 -16.61 23.66 8.99
C PRO A 18 -16.12 22.46 8.17
N LEU A 19 -16.74 21.28 8.33
CA LEU A 19 -16.34 20.09 7.60
C LEU A 19 -16.67 20.19 6.10
N THR A 20 -17.80 20.80 5.76
CA THR A 20 -18.18 21.08 4.37
C THR A 20 -17.19 22.06 3.71
N ALA A 21 -16.81 23.12 4.42
CA ALA A 21 -15.81 24.07 3.95
C ALA A 21 -14.43 23.40 3.76
N LEU A 22 -14.03 22.52 4.69
CA LEU A 22 -12.81 21.73 4.56
C LEU A 22 -12.86 20.79 3.34
N ALA A 23 -13.98 20.12 3.12
CA ALA A 23 -14.17 19.26 1.95
C ALA A 23 -14.06 20.06 0.65
N ALA A 24 -14.76 21.19 0.56
CA ALA A 24 -14.72 22.07 -0.61
C ALA A 24 -13.31 22.60 -0.89
N TRP A 25 -12.57 23.00 0.14
CA TRP A 25 -11.18 23.47 0.02
C TRP A 25 -10.20 22.35 -0.39
N SER A 26 -10.32 21.17 0.21
CA SER A 26 -9.35 20.07 0.04
C SER A 26 -9.57 19.25 -1.24
N THR A 27 -10.82 19.08 -1.69
CA THR A 27 -11.17 18.27 -2.87
C THR A 27 -10.33 18.59 -4.12
N PRO A 28 -10.21 19.86 -4.58
CA PRO A 28 -9.41 20.16 -5.77
C PRO A 28 -7.92 19.86 -5.58
N ILE A 29 -7.40 20.03 -4.36
CA ILE A 29 -5.99 19.74 -4.03
C ILE A 29 -5.73 18.23 -4.07
N LEU A 30 -6.65 17.44 -3.49
CA LEU A 30 -6.56 15.98 -3.47
C LEU A 30 -6.72 15.39 -4.88
N ALA A 31 -7.65 15.89 -5.68
CA ALA A 31 -7.84 15.47 -7.07
C ALA A 31 -6.58 15.75 -7.91
N ARG A 32 -6.01 16.96 -7.79
CA ARG A 32 -4.75 17.32 -8.47
C ARG A 32 -3.58 16.42 -8.03
N ARG A 33 -3.49 16.10 -6.73
CA ARG A 33 -2.47 15.18 -6.22
C ARG A 33 -2.64 13.76 -6.74
N ALA A 34 -3.86 13.26 -6.85
CA ALA A 34 -4.13 11.93 -7.39
C ALA A 34 -3.69 11.85 -8.87
N GLN A 35 -4.09 12.83 -9.70
CA GLN A 35 -3.65 12.93 -11.10
C GLN A 35 -2.11 12.97 -11.24
N LEU A 36 -1.45 13.65 -10.29
CA LEU A 36 0.01 13.69 -10.27
C LEU A 36 0.64 12.36 -9.90
N ALA A 37 0.14 11.73 -8.85
CA ALA A 37 0.65 10.44 -8.44
C ALA A 37 0.47 9.39 -9.55
N GLU A 38 -0.66 9.43 -10.26
CA GLU A 38 -0.94 8.58 -11.41
C GLU A 38 0.05 8.74 -12.55
N SER A 39 0.48 9.98 -12.82
CA SER A 39 1.43 10.29 -13.91
C SER A 39 2.89 10.11 -13.52
N LEU A 40 3.23 10.24 -12.24
CA LEU A 40 4.62 10.26 -11.75
C LEU A 40 5.07 8.96 -11.08
N VAL A 41 4.14 8.09 -10.70
CA VAL A 41 4.47 6.80 -10.07
C VAL A 41 4.12 5.67 -11.02
N ASP A 42 5.17 5.00 -11.51
CA ASP A 42 5.04 3.80 -12.34
C ASP A 42 5.69 2.59 -11.66
N LEU A 43 4.87 1.79 -10.97
CA LEU A 43 5.29 0.54 -10.34
C LEU A 43 5.36 -0.63 -11.34
N THR A 44 5.06 -0.42 -12.63
CA THR A 44 5.01 -1.50 -13.62
C THR A 44 6.36 -2.20 -13.71
N GLY A 45 6.32 -3.53 -13.68
CA GLY A 45 7.50 -4.37 -13.83
C GLY A 45 7.49 -5.60 -12.94
N THR A 46 8.60 -6.31 -12.96
CA THR A 46 8.84 -7.48 -12.12
C THR A 46 9.87 -7.11 -11.06
N TRP A 47 9.55 -7.43 -9.81
CA TRP A 47 10.27 -6.97 -8.62
C TRP A 47 10.61 -8.15 -7.73
N ALA A 48 11.89 -8.44 -7.53
CA ALA A 48 12.37 -9.49 -6.65
C ALA A 48 12.73 -8.91 -5.28
N ARG A 49 12.25 -9.54 -4.19
CA ARG A 49 12.58 -9.09 -2.83
C ARG A 49 14.07 -9.32 -2.54
N ASP A 50 14.74 -8.27 -2.10
CA ASP A 50 16.11 -8.34 -1.58
C ASP A 50 16.08 -8.47 -0.05
N ASN A 51 16.19 -9.71 0.42
CA ASN A 51 16.11 -10.01 1.85
C ASN A 51 17.30 -9.46 2.66
N THR A 52 18.42 -9.11 2.01
CA THR A 52 19.63 -8.61 2.69
C THR A 52 19.49 -7.16 3.14
N ARG A 53 18.57 -6.41 2.51
CA ARG A 53 18.32 -4.98 2.80
C ARG A 53 16.99 -4.72 3.50
N ASN A 54 16.23 -5.78 3.78
CA ASN A 54 15.02 -5.69 4.59
C ASN A 54 15.32 -5.17 5.99
N ARG A 55 14.42 -4.33 6.53
CA ARG A 55 14.52 -3.79 7.89
C ARG A 55 13.31 -4.19 8.71
N ASN A 56 13.58 -4.75 9.88
CA ASN A 56 12.58 -5.03 10.92
C ASN A 56 11.41 -5.95 10.49
N VAL A 57 11.57 -6.74 9.42
CA VAL A 57 10.52 -7.63 8.90
C VAL A 57 10.20 -8.75 9.90
N PHE A 58 11.23 -9.32 10.55
CA PHE A 58 11.08 -10.34 11.58
C PHE A 58 10.22 -9.88 12.76
N GLU A 59 10.55 -8.74 13.39
CA GLU A 59 9.78 -8.22 14.53
C GLU A 59 8.35 -7.86 14.13
N ALA A 60 8.15 -7.31 12.91
CA ALA A 60 6.82 -7.03 12.41
C ALA A 60 5.99 -8.33 12.22
N LEU A 61 6.61 -9.42 11.79
CA LEU A 61 5.95 -10.74 11.68
C LEU A 61 5.62 -11.32 13.06
N LYS A 62 6.53 -11.23 14.03
CA LYS A 62 6.23 -11.63 15.42
C LYS A 62 5.07 -10.85 16.02
N ALA A 63 5.02 -9.54 15.76
CA ALA A 63 3.92 -8.70 16.21
C ALA A 63 2.58 -9.02 15.52
N ARG A 64 2.59 -9.73 14.39
CA ARG A 64 1.40 -10.32 13.77
C ARG A 64 1.01 -11.67 14.38
N GLY A 65 1.74 -12.16 15.38
CA GLY A 65 1.46 -13.41 16.09
C GLY A 65 2.17 -14.64 15.52
N LEU A 66 3.14 -14.48 14.61
CA LEU A 66 3.97 -15.62 14.16
C LEU A 66 4.93 -16.04 15.27
N SER A 67 5.20 -17.35 15.38
CA SER A 67 6.30 -17.85 16.20
C SER A 67 7.65 -17.38 15.65
N ASP A 68 8.67 -17.36 16.51
CA ASP A 68 10.02 -16.92 16.13
C ASP A 68 10.58 -17.73 14.96
N GLU A 69 10.36 -19.04 14.94
CA GLU A 69 10.81 -19.93 13.86
C GLU A 69 10.15 -19.57 12.51
N VAL A 70 8.82 -19.40 12.51
CA VAL A 70 8.06 -19.08 11.28
C VAL A 70 8.35 -17.64 10.83
N ALA A 71 8.43 -16.68 11.76
CA ALA A 71 8.76 -15.29 11.47
C ALA A 71 10.16 -15.18 10.84
N SER A 72 11.14 -15.93 11.35
CA SER A 72 12.51 -15.94 10.82
C SER A 72 12.55 -16.49 9.40
N ALA A 73 11.92 -17.65 9.16
CA ALA A 73 11.83 -18.24 7.83
C ALA A 73 11.15 -17.31 6.82
N GLN A 74 10.02 -16.69 7.19
CA GLN A 74 9.27 -15.76 6.33
C GLN A 74 10.01 -14.44 6.08
N ALA A 75 10.76 -13.93 7.06
CA ALA A 75 11.56 -12.71 6.89
C ALA A 75 12.67 -12.86 5.84
N LEU A 76 13.15 -14.10 5.62
CA LEU A 76 14.22 -14.43 4.68
C LEU A 76 13.72 -14.99 3.33
N ARG A 77 12.50 -15.52 3.28
CA ARG A 77 11.94 -16.18 2.09
C ARG A 77 11.96 -15.31 0.81
N PRO A 78 12.61 -15.73 -0.29
CA PRO A 78 12.53 -14.96 -1.53
C PRO A 78 11.12 -15.01 -2.12
N TYR A 79 10.71 -13.90 -2.75
CA TYR A 79 9.50 -13.88 -3.59
C TYR A 79 9.61 -12.77 -4.62
N VAL A 80 8.82 -12.91 -5.69
CA VAL A 80 8.76 -11.98 -6.81
C VAL A 80 7.36 -11.39 -6.91
N GLN A 81 7.27 -10.12 -7.27
CA GLN A 81 6.01 -9.46 -7.57
C GLN A 81 6.03 -8.92 -9.00
N GLN A 82 5.03 -9.30 -9.79
CA GLN A 82 4.75 -8.69 -11.07
C GLN A 82 3.62 -7.68 -10.91
N TRP A 83 3.90 -6.42 -11.25
CA TRP A 83 3.00 -5.29 -11.17
C TRP A 83 2.61 -4.83 -12.57
N LYS A 84 1.30 -4.74 -12.81
CA LYS A 84 0.73 -4.26 -14.07
C LYS A 84 -0.40 -3.28 -13.79
N ARG A 85 -0.56 -2.28 -14.65
CA ARG A 85 -1.77 -1.44 -14.66
C ARG A 85 -2.98 -2.29 -15.04
N VAL A 86 -4.13 -1.97 -14.46
CA VAL A 86 -5.42 -2.54 -14.90
C VAL A 86 -6.01 -1.61 -15.96
N GLU A 87 -6.38 -2.16 -17.11
CA GLU A 87 -6.84 -1.36 -18.26
C GLU A 87 -8.15 -0.61 -17.96
N ASP A 88 -9.11 -1.29 -17.32
CA ASP A 88 -10.46 -0.75 -17.07
C ASP A 88 -10.63 -0.06 -15.70
N LEU A 89 -9.58 -0.01 -14.88
CA LEU A 89 -9.61 0.61 -13.56
C LEU A 89 -8.49 1.65 -13.45
N PRO A 90 -8.81 2.95 -13.63
CA PRO A 90 -7.83 4.03 -13.54
C PRO A 90 -7.03 3.95 -12.24
N ALA A 91 -5.72 4.15 -12.36
CA ALA A 91 -4.77 4.14 -11.25
C ALA A 91 -4.63 2.82 -10.47
N ALA A 92 -5.38 1.77 -10.83
CA ALA A 92 -5.33 0.48 -10.14
C ALA A 92 -4.14 -0.37 -10.62
N TRP A 93 -3.68 -1.23 -9.71
CA TRP A 93 -2.57 -2.14 -9.94
C TRP A 93 -3.00 -3.59 -9.74
N HIS A 94 -2.78 -4.43 -10.75
CA HIS A 94 -2.79 -5.88 -10.58
C HIS A 94 -1.41 -6.36 -10.17
N VAL A 95 -1.34 -7.13 -9.09
CA VAL A 95 -0.10 -7.62 -8.49
C VAL A 95 -0.18 -9.13 -8.35
N ALA A 96 0.68 -9.82 -9.09
CA ALA A 96 0.91 -11.25 -8.93
C ALA A 96 2.16 -11.46 -8.09
N THR A 97 2.02 -12.04 -6.90
CA THR A 97 3.14 -12.39 -6.02
C THR A 97 3.40 -13.89 -6.13
N SER A 98 4.55 -14.28 -6.64
CA SER A 98 5.00 -15.68 -6.75
C SER A 98 6.06 -15.98 -5.70
N GLY A 99 5.85 -17.08 -4.97
CA GLY A 99 6.82 -17.69 -4.06
C GLY A 99 7.03 -19.17 -4.39
N GLU A 100 7.44 -19.97 -3.42
CA GLU A 100 7.79 -21.39 -3.64
C GLU A 100 6.59 -22.29 -4.02
N SER A 101 5.38 -21.97 -3.57
CA SER A 101 4.26 -22.93 -3.60
C SER A 101 2.98 -22.43 -4.27
N ALA A 102 2.78 -21.12 -4.41
CA ALA A 102 1.62 -20.56 -5.07
C ALA A 102 1.87 -19.14 -5.58
N THR A 103 1.08 -18.73 -6.57
CA THR A 103 1.00 -17.32 -6.99
C THR A 103 -0.28 -16.72 -6.45
N ARG A 104 -0.16 -15.61 -5.72
CA ARG A 104 -1.30 -14.84 -5.20
C ARG A 104 -1.53 -13.62 -6.06
N HIS A 105 -2.77 -13.37 -6.43
CA HIS A 105 -3.19 -12.23 -7.25
C HIS A 105 -3.99 -11.25 -6.40
N LEU A 106 -3.70 -9.96 -6.55
CA LEU A 106 -4.47 -8.88 -5.94
C LEU A 106 -4.64 -7.72 -6.91
N ILE A 107 -5.81 -7.09 -6.87
CA ILE A 107 -6.06 -5.81 -7.52
C ILE A 107 -6.12 -4.74 -6.44
N TYR A 108 -5.19 -3.80 -6.46
CA TYR A 108 -5.21 -2.62 -5.61
C TYR A 108 -5.94 -1.49 -6.33
N ALA A 109 -7.27 -1.44 -6.20
CA ALA A 109 -8.07 -0.30 -6.66
C ALA A 109 -7.82 0.92 -5.76
N ILE A 110 -7.84 2.13 -6.34
CA ILE A 110 -7.87 3.39 -5.59
C ILE A 110 -9.26 3.56 -4.95
N GLY A 111 -9.29 4.09 -3.74
CA GLY A 111 -10.51 4.23 -2.94
C GLY A 111 -10.75 3.02 -2.05
N ASP A 112 -12.00 2.81 -1.67
CA ASP A 112 -12.44 1.69 -0.83
C ASP A 112 -12.74 0.45 -1.69
N TRP A 113 -12.29 -0.70 -1.22
CA TRP A 113 -12.52 -1.98 -1.89
C TRP A 113 -12.43 -3.14 -0.90
N GLU A 114 -13.01 -4.26 -1.31
CA GLU A 114 -13.08 -5.47 -0.52
C GLU A 114 -12.18 -6.55 -1.11
N GLU A 115 -11.47 -7.28 -0.25
CA GLU A 115 -10.75 -8.49 -0.63
C GLU A 115 -11.40 -9.70 0.05
N SER A 116 -11.91 -10.63 -0.74
CA SER A 116 -12.25 -11.97 -0.25
C SER A 116 -10.98 -12.82 -0.14
N TYR A 117 -10.78 -13.47 1.01
CA TYR A 117 -9.68 -14.41 1.19
C TYR A 117 -10.16 -15.72 1.83
N THR A 118 -9.47 -16.80 1.49
CA THR A 118 -9.63 -18.12 2.09
C THR A 118 -8.28 -18.58 2.65
N GLY A 119 -8.31 -19.49 3.62
CA GLY A 119 -7.14 -20.03 4.30
C GLY A 119 -6.74 -19.29 5.59
N GLU A 120 -5.62 -19.72 6.17
CA GLU A 120 -5.10 -19.13 7.39
C GLU A 120 -4.40 -17.79 7.11
N SER A 121 -4.86 -16.74 7.79
CA SER A 121 -4.19 -15.45 7.80
C SER A 121 -3.77 -15.08 9.21
N THR A 122 -2.47 -14.82 9.38
CA THR A 122 -1.93 -14.25 10.62
C THR A 122 -2.41 -12.82 10.86
N LEU A 123 -2.87 -12.15 9.80
CA LEU A 123 -3.45 -10.82 9.89
C LEU A 123 -4.96 -10.84 10.18
N PHE A 124 -5.69 -11.85 9.72
CA PHE A 124 -7.16 -11.73 9.63
C PHE A 124 -7.92 -12.91 10.23
N GLY A 125 -7.20 -13.94 10.70
CA GLY A 125 -7.78 -15.16 11.25
C GLY A 125 -8.02 -16.21 10.17
N HIS A 126 -8.66 -17.29 10.57
CA HIS A 126 -8.99 -18.41 9.70
C HIS A 126 -10.19 -18.09 8.81
N ALA A 127 -10.06 -18.35 7.51
CA ALA A 127 -11.16 -18.37 6.55
C ALA A 127 -11.14 -19.70 5.81
N SER A 128 -12.28 -20.19 5.34
CA SER A 128 -12.37 -21.40 4.52
C SER A 128 -12.98 -21.10 3.17
N ASP A 129 -12.95 -22.06 2.26
CA ASP A 129 -13.64 -21.91 0.96
C ASP A 129 -15.16 -21.86 1.14
N ASP A 130 -15.69 -22.51 2.20
CA ASP A 130 -17.12 -22.49 2.55
C ASP A 130 -17.53 -21.21 3.29
N GLU A 131 -16.60 -20.60 4.03
CA GLU A 131 -16.78 -19.35 4.77
C GLU A 131 -15.60 -18.40 4.48
N PRO A 132 -15.56 -17.80 3.28
CA PRO A 132 -14.53 -16.82 2.94
C PRO A 132 -14.70 -15.59 3.83
N ALA A 133 -13.59 -15.01 4.25
CA ALA A 133 -13.62 -13.77 5.00
C ALA A 133 -13.36 -12.58 4.08
N THR A 134 -13.97 -11.45 4.43
CA THR A 134 -13.86 -10.20 3.67
C THR A 134 -13.00 -9.19 4.42
N LEU A 135 -12.04 -8.60 3.71
CA LEU A 135 -11.19 -7.53 4.23
C LEU A 135 -11.57 -6.21 3.60
N LEU A 136 -11.82 -5.22 4.45
CA LEU A 136 -12.01 -3.84 4.02
C LEU A 136 -10.66 -3.15 3.86
N ARG A 137 -10.42 -2.65 2.66
CA ARG A 137 -9.18 -1.97 2.29
C ARG A 137 -9.48 -0.60 1.70
N ARG A 138 -8.56 0.32 1.93
CA ARG A 138 -8.55 1.62 1.26
C ARG A 138 -7.20 1.84 0.64
N THR A 139 -7.13 2.10 -0.65
CA THR A 139 -5.89 2.52 -1.30
C THR A 139 -5.94 3.99 -1.67
N THR A 140 -4.87 4.71 -1.41
CA THR A 140 -4.76 6.13 -1.75
C THR A 140 -3.30 6.52 -1.98
N TRP A 141 -3.10 7.74 -2.46
CA TRP A 141 -1.79 8.35 -2.64
C TRP A 141 -1.46 9.19 -1.41
N LEU A 142 -0.42 8.79 -0.66
CA LEU A 142 0.04 9.54 0.50
C LEU A 142 1.43 10.15 0.23
N PRO A 143 1.75 11.32 0.81
CA PRO A 143 3.12 11.82 0.81
C PRO A 143 4.07 10.78 1.43
N GLU A 144 5.20 10.55 0.77
CA GLU A 144 6.24 9.63 1.22
C GLU A 144 7.60 10.32 1.12
N PRO A 145 8.18 10.78 2.24
CA PRO A 145 9.39 11.61 2.22
C PRO A 145 10.62 10.92 1.61
N HIS A 146 10.64 9.59 1.56
CA HIS A 146 11.75 8.84 0.99
C HIS A 146 11.55 8.49 -0.49
N ALA A 147 10.37 8.73 -1.06
CA ALA A 147 10.14 8.43 -2.46
C ALA A 147 10.95 9.38 -3.36
N THR A 148 11.34 8.90 -4.54
CA THR A 148 11.85 9.74 -5.61
C THR A 148 10.84 9.74 -6.76
N PRO A 149 10.64 10.87 -7.45
CA PRO A 149 9.77 10.90 -8.63
C PRO A 149 10.28 9.92 -9.69
N SER A 150 9.39 9.15 -10.30
CA SER A 150 9.75 8.27 -11.42
C SER A 150 9.85 9.14 -12.68
N PHE A 151 11.07 9.60 -12.99
CA PHE A 151 11.46 10.32 -14.21
C PHE A 151 10.75 11.67 -14.53
N GLY A 152 11.50 12.55 -15.19
CA GLY A 152 10.95 13.49 -16.19
C GLY A 152 9.91 14.52 -15.75
N LEU A 153 9.94 15.05 -14.52
CA LEU A 153 9.09 16.19 -14.15
C LEU A 153 9.30 17.34 -15.16
N PRO A 154 8.25 17.86 -15.81
CA PRO A 154 8.39 19.00 -16.70
C PRO A 154 9.03 20.19 -15.97
N ASN A 155 9.76 21.06 -16.67
CA ASN A 155 10.61 22.08 -16.05
C ASN A 155 9.85 23.06 -15.12
N ASP A 156 8.59 23.37 -15.46
CA ASP A 156 7.70 24.19 -14.65
C ASP A 156 7.28 23.51 -13.33
N TRP A 157 7.28 22.18 -13.29
CA TRP A 157 7.00 21.37 -12.10
C TRP A 157 8.19 21.33 -11.16
N GLN A 158 9.39 21.12 -11.70
CA GLN A 158 10.62 21.26 -10.91
C GLN A 158 10.71 22.65 -10.26
N ALA A 159 10.25 23.69 -10.97
CA ALA A 159 10.19 25.05 -10.44
C ALA A 159 9.14 25.22 -9.32
N GLN A 160 7.99 24.54 -9.37
CA GLN A 160 6.98 24.58 -8.29
C GLN A 160 7.42 23.79 -7.04
N VAL A 161 8.08 22.64 -7.24
CA VAL A 161 8.71 21.86 -6.17
C VAL A 161 9.82 22.67 -5.48
N ARG A 162 10.73 23.29 -6.24
CA ARG A 162 11.79 24.18 -5.70
C ARG A 162 11.23 25.39 -4.92
N LYS A 163 10.02 25.84 -5.24
CA LYS A 163 9.33 26.92 -4.53
C LYS A 163 8.58 26.46 -3.27
N GLY A 164 8.61 25.17 -2.95
CA GLY A 164 7.86 24.57 -1.83
C GLY A 164 6.34 24.64 -2.01
N LEU A 165 5.87 24.94 -3.23
CA LEU A 165 4.44 25.07 -3.55
C LEU A 165 3.79 23.73 -3.88
N LEU A 166 4.61 22.74 -4.20
CA LEU A 166 4.25 21.33 -4.22
C LEU A 166 5.15 20.62 -3.22
N PRO A 167 4.64 19.72 -2.36
CA PRO A 167 5.53 18.79 -1.69
C PRO A 167 6.35 18.11 -2.79
N ASP A 168 7.65 17.89 -2.55
CA ASP A 168 8.47 17.04 -3.42
C ASP A 168 7.59 15.84 -3.82
N SER A 169 7.51 15.56 -5.11
CA SER A 169 6.58 14.64 -5.80
C SER A 169 6.68 13.17 -5.36
N CYS A 170 7.26 12.97 -4.20
CA CYS A 170 7.48 11.78 -3.44
C CYS A 170 6.14 11.34 -2.84
N VAL A 171 5.38 10.56 -3.63
CA VAL A 171 4.12 9.96 -3.20
C VAL A 171 4.26 8.45 -3.19
N GLY A 172 3.61 7.83 -2.22
CA GLY A 172 3.52 6.38 -2.08
C GLY A 172 2.10 5.90 -2.36
N HIS A 173 2.02 4.73 -2.98
CA HIS A 173 0.80 3.96 -3.16
C HIS A 173 0.50 3.21 -1.85
N SER A 174 -0.41 3.78 -1.05
CA SER A 174 -0.68 3.34 0.32
C SER A 174 -2.00 2.61 0.43
N THR A 175 -1.96 1.37 0.89
CA THR A 175 -3.15 0.58 1.24
C THR A 175 -3.28 0.49 2.75
N TRP A 176 -4.38 0.96 3.29
CA TRP A 176 -4.80 0.70 4.66
C TRP A 176 -5.64 -0.58 4.71
N THR A 177 -5.49 -1.37 5.77
CA THR A 177 -6.34 -2.53 6.05
C THR A 177 -6.75 -2.51 7.50
N SER A 178 -8.06 -2.55 7.73
CA SER A 178 -8.62 -2.69 9.07
C SER A 178 -8.64 -4.16 9.46
N ARG A 179 -8.25 -4.47 10.70
CA ARG A 179 -8.33 -5.83 11.25
C ARG A 179 -9.54 -5.94 12.18
N THR A 180 -10.05 -7.16 12.33
CA THR A 180 -11.23 -7.48 13.15
C THR A 180 -11.00 -7.27 14.64
N ASP A 181 -9.75 -7.37 15.09
CA ASP A 181 -9.30 -7.13 16.48
C ASP A 181 -9.06 -5.65 16.82
N SER A 182 -9.53 -4.73 15.97
CA SER A 182 -9.29 -3.28 16.06
C SER A 182 -7.84 -2.84 15.87
N SER A 183 -6.94 -3.75 15.47
CA SER A 183 -5.62 -3.40 14.97
C SER A 183 -5.69 -2.97 13.49
N GLY A 184 -4.62 -2.40 12.96
CA GLY A 184 -4.59 -1.93 11.57
C GLY A 184 -3.22 -2.04 10.96
N GLU A 185 -3.17 -2.12 9.64
CA GLU A 185 -1.91 -2.09 8.89
C GLU A 185 -2.00 -1.08 7.75
N ALA A 186 -0.99 -0.23 7.65
CA ALA A 186 -0.71 0.57 6.45
C ALA A 186 0.44 -0.04 5.68
N VAL A 187 0.27 -0.24 4.38
CA VAL A 187 1.32 -0.69 3.46
C VAL A 187 1.52 0.36 2.38
N THR A 188 2.67 1.01 2.36
CA THR A 188 3.03 2.04 1.37
C THR A 188 4.08 1.50 0.43
N ARG A 189 3.80 1.48 -0.88
CA ARG A 189 4.80 1.21 -1.91
C ARG A 189 5.25 2.49 -2.57
N TYR A 190 6.55 2.63 -2.77
CA TYR A 190 7.11 3.79 -3.43
C TYR A 190 8.42 3.41 -4.12
N LEU A 191 8.83 4.25 -5.07
CA LEU A 191 10.12 4.11 -5.73
C LEU A 191 11.16 5.02 -5.09
N HIS A 192 12.38 4.53 -4.95
CA HIS A 192 13.54 5.31 -4.57
C HIS A 192 14.75 4.79 -5.36
N ALA A 193 15.35 5.64 -6.19
CA ALA A 193 16.52 5.30 -7.01
C ALA A 193 16.34 4.00 -7.84
N ASP A 194 15.22 3.88 -8.55
CA ASP A 194 14.83 2.72 -9.39
C ASP A 194 14.52 1.42 -8.63
N GLU A 195 14.52 1.45 -7.30
CA GLU A 195 14.14 0.34 -6.44
C GLU A 195 12.73 0.55 -5.88
N MET A 196 11.99 -0.54 -5.66
CA MET A 196 10.68 -0.47 -5.00
C MET A 196 10.84 -0.77 -3.51
N PHE A 197 10.33 0.14 -2.69
CA PHE A 197 10.26 -0.02 -1.24
C PHE A 197 8.83 -0.29 -0.83
N VAL A 198 8.65 -1.25 0.06
CA VAL A 198 7.36 -1.55 0.70
C VAL A 198 7.50 -1.29 2.20
N ARG A 199 7.02 -0.14 2.65
CA ARG A 199 6.96 0.19 4.08
C ARG A 199 5.64 -0.28 4.66
N ARG A 200 5.72 -1.12 5.70
CA ARG A 200 4.57 -1.60 6.45
C ARG A 200 4.57 -0.99 7.83
N THR A 201 3.42 -0.50 8.27
CA THR A 201 3.22 0.08 9.59
C THR A 201 2.08 -0.65 10.26
N LEU A 202 2.41 -1.44 11.29
CA LEU A 202 1.46 -2.19 12.09
C LEU A 202 1.08 -1.37 13.33
N TYR A 203 -0.23 -1.22 13.52
CA TYR A 203 -0.84 -0.61 14.69
C TYR A 203 -1.51 -1.74 15.48
N PRO A 204 -0.82 -2.35 16.46
CA PRO A 204 -1.31 -3.54 17.16
C PRO A 204 -2.57 -3.27 18.01
N ARG A 205 -2.96 -1.99 18.16
CA ARG A 205 -4.13 -1.53 18.90
C ARG A 205 -4.74 -0.34 18.17
N PRO A 206 -5.97 0.08 18.54
CA PRO A 206 -6.53 1.34 18.07
C PRO A 206 -5.55 2.49 18.32
N LEU A 207 -5.40 3.38 17.32
CA LEU A 207 -4.53 4.56 17.39
C LEU A 207 -4.75 5.39 18.68
N THR A 208 -6.00 5.52 19.11
CA THR A 208 -6.37 6.23 20.34
C THR A 208 -5.78 5.59 21.60
N VAL A 209 -5.71 4.26 21.67
CA VAL A 209 -5.12 3.51 22.79
C VAL A 209 -3.60 3.64 22.76
N MET A 210 -2.99 3.51 21.58
CA MET A 210 -1.55 3.66 21.41
C MET A 210 -1.09 5.05 21.85
N ALA A 211 -1.77 6.10 21.38
CA ALA A 211 -1.47 7.49 21.75
C ALA A 211 -1.55 7.71 23.26
N ARG A 212 -2.57 7.17 23.93
CA ARG A 212 -2.70 7.26 25.40
C ARG A 212 -1.60 6.54 26.16
N ARG A 213 -1.03 5.47 25.58
CA ARG A 213 0.04 4.67 26.19
C ARG A 213 1.44 5.08 25.75
N GLY A 214 1.57 6.04 24.83
CA GLY A 214 2.85 6.40 24.24
C GLY A 214 3.49 5.28 23.42
N GLU A 215 2.69 4.32 22.94
CA GLU A 215 3.17 3.18 22.16
C GLU A 215 3.39 3.63 20.70
N ALA A 216 4.57 3.34 20.15
CA ALA A 216 4.87 3.60 18.75
C ALA A 216 4.37 2.44 17.86
N PRO A 217 3.97 2.72 16.60
CA PRO A 217 3.68 1.67 15.65
C PRO A 217 4.94 0.89 15.26
N ILE A 218 4.76 -0.36 14.86
CA ILE A 218 5.85 -1.23 14.42
C ILE A 218 6.02 -1.05 12.93
N VAL A 219 7.19 -0.56 12.51
CA VAL A 219 7.50 -0.28 11.10
C VAL A 219 8.48 -1.30 10.57
N SER A 220 8.19 -1.88 9.41
CA SER A 220 9.13 -2.67 8.63
C SER A 220 9.23 -2.17 7.19
N VAL A 221 10.36 -2.45 6.56
CA VAL A 221 10.65 -2.05 5.18
C VAL A 221 11.18 -3.26 4.43
N GLU A 222 10.53 -3.59 3.33
CA GLU A 222 11.02 -4.56 2.35
C GLU A 222 11.55 -3.80 1.13
N VAL A 223 12.69 -4.24 0.60
CA VAL A 223 13.32 -3.66 -0.59
C VAL A 223 13.21 -4.63 -1.75
N PHE A 224 12.90 -4.12 -2.93
CA PHE A 224 12.74 -4.91 -4.14
C PHE A 224 13.56 -4.35 -5.28
N MET A 225 14.24 -5.26 -5.96
CA MET A 225 15.00 -4.98 -7.17
C MET A 225 14.19 -5.31 -8.39
N ARG A 226 14.23 -4.40 -9.36
CA ARG A 226 13.69 -4.67 -10.68
C ARG A 226 14.47 -5.83 -11.30
N VAL A 227 13.75 -6.83 -11.79
CA VAL A 227 14.32 -7.92 -12.57
C VAL A 227 13.77 -7.82 -13.98
N GLU A 228 14.66 -7.91 -14.96
CA GLU A 228 14.25 -8.01 -16.35
C GLU A 228 13.48 -9.32 -16.50
N SER A 229 12.25 -9.25 -17.03
CA SER A 229 11.56 -10.46 -17.42
C SER A 229 12.35 -11.07 -18.57
N GLU A 230 12.98 -12.23 -18.36
CA GLU A 230 13.25 -13.11 -19.48
C GLU A 230 11.90 -13.34 -20.17
N ASP A 231 11.86 -13.04 -21.45
CA ASP A 231 10.70 -13.12 -22.32
C ASP A 231 10.24 -14.58 -22.35
N THR A 232 9.45 -14.99 -21.35
CA THR A 232 8.78 -16.29 -21.34
C THR A 232 7.55 -16.16 -22.22
N SER A 233 7.81 -15.97 -23.52
CA SER A 233 6.83 -16.24 -24.56
C SER A 233 6.44 -17.72 -24.46
N LEU A 234 5.40 -17.99 -23.66
CA LEU A 234 4.61 -19.21 -23.75
C LEU A 234 3.75 -19.15 -25.03
N GLU A 235 4.40 -18.98 -26.18
CA GLU A 235 3.86 -19.40 -27.46
C GLU A 235 4.53 -20.74 -27.81
N GLY A 236 3.82 -21.84 -27.60
CA GLY A 236 4.27 -23.11 -28.15
C GLY A 236 3.84 -24.36 -27.41
N SER A 237 2.54 -24.65 -27.37
CA SER A 237 2.04 -26.03 -27.58
C SER A 237 0.53 -26.06 -27.72
N ARG A 238 0.05 -25.65 -28.89
CA ARG A 238 -1.05 -26.36 -29.53
C ARG A 238 -0.43 -27.36 -30.51
N ARG A 239 -0.38 -28.62 -30.12
CA ARG A 239 -0.53 -29.79 -31.00
C ARG A 239 -1.25 -30.88 -30.23
#